data_AF-A0A496A6U5-F1
#
_entry.id   AF-A0A496A6U5-F1
#
_cell.length_a   1.000
_cell.length_b   1.000
_cell.length_c   1.000
_cell.angle_alpha   90.00
_cell.angle_beta   90.00
_cell.angle_gamma   90.00
#
_symmetry.space_group_name_H-M   'P 1'
#
loop_
_entity.id
_entity.type
_entity.pdbx_description
1 polymer ?
#
loop_
_entity_poly.entity_id
_entity_poly.type
_entity_poly.pdbx_seq_one_letter_code
_entity_poly.pdbx_strand_id
1 'polypeptide(L)'
;MARSTPPPPPEPVNERRSPPPNRVRQTTPEVFDAEVSFKRTIIDNNLFRPLGWTPPRPTESYRLIGTILPRSANTPPKAILQTTAGHQTYIVTLGSNIDANTQVVGIQSKQVTLSTQGQQRTLMLLIGF
;
A
#
# COMPACT_ATOMS: atom_id res chain seq x y z
N MET A 1 36.64 -42.18 77.05
CA MET A 1 35.73 -41.24 76.38
C MET A 1 36.51 -40.54 75.28
N ALA A 2 36.32 -40.93 74.02
CA ALA A 2 37.05 -40.36 72.87
C ALA A 2 36.28 -39.18 72.28
N ARG A 3 36.92 -38.01 72.15
CA ARG A 3 36.35 -36.83 71.48
C ARG A 3 36.63 -36.93 69.97
N SER A 4 35.59 -36.81 69.16
CA SER A 4 35.68 -36.74 67.69
C SER A 4 36.01 -35.31 67.26
N THR A 5 37.06 -35.13 66.46
CA THR A 5 37.42 -33.86 65.81
C THR A 5 36.61 -33.70 64.53
N PRO A 6 36.06 -32.52 64.20
CA PRO A 6 35.36 -32.30 62.93
C PRO A 6 36.32 -32.20 61.74
N PRO A 7 35.88 -32.54 60.52
CA PRO A 7 36.72 -32.53 59.31
C PRO A 7 37.07 -31.10 58.86
N PRO A 8 38.19 -30.91 58.14
CA PRO A 8 38.60 -29.61 57.65
C PRO A 8 37.66 -29.08 56.55
N PRO A 9 37.53 -27.74 56.41
CA PRO A 9 36.68 -27.13 55.40
C PRO A 9 37.22 -27.37 53.98
N PRO A 10 36.34 -27.47 52.96
CA PRO A 10 36.76 -27.71 51.58
C PRO A 10 37.51 -26.50 50.99
N GLU A 11 38.58 -26.77 50.25
CA GLU A 11 39.37 -25.74 49.56
C GLU A 11 38.57 -25.05 48.44
N PRO A 12 38.82 -23.76 48.16
CA PRO A 12 38.10 -23.03 47.12
C PRO A 12 38.46 -23.56 45.72
N VAL A 13 37.44 -24.05 45.01
CA VAL A 13 37.57 -24.49 43.62
C VAL A 13 37.89 -23.30 42.72
N ASN A 14 39.08 -23.32 42.13
CA ASN A 14 39.55 -22.30 41.21
C ASN A 14 38.89 -22.49 39.83
N GLU A 15 37.76 -21.80 39.60
CA GLU A 15 37.05 -21.81 38.32
C GLU A 15 37.90 -21.16 37.22
N ARG A 16 38.66 -21.98 36.48
CA ARG A 16 39.24 -21.57 35.21
C ARG A 16 38.11 -21.34 34.20
N ARG A 17 37.69 -20.08 34.03
CA ARG A 17 36.78 -19.67 32.95
C ARG A 17 37.43 -19.97 31.59
N SER A 18 36.79 -20.85 30.82
CA SER A 18 37.09 -21.03 29.40
C SER A 18 36.81 -19.74 28.62
N PRO A 19 37.62 -19.39 27.60
CA PRO A 19 37.37 -18.20 26.79
C PRO A 19 36.06 -18.34 25.99
N PRO A 20 35.34 -17.21 25.75
CA PRO A 20 34.09 -17.23 25.01
C PRO A 20 34.30 -17.64 23.55
N PRO A 21 33.29 -18.24 22.89
CA PRO A 21 33.39 -18.64 21.49
C PRO A 21 33.62 -17.43 20.59
N ASN A 22 34.42 -17.64 19.55
CA ASN A 22 34.85 -16.64 18.59
C ASN A 22 33.64 -16.10 17.81
N ARG A 23 33.05 -15.01 18.28
CA ARG A 23 31.92 -14.35 17.64
C ARG A 23 32.43 -13.72 16.34
N VAL A 24 31.99 -14.27 15.21
CA VAL A 24 32.18 -13.66 13.89
C VAL A 24 31.78 -12.19 14.01
N ARG A 25 32.75 -11.29 13.75
CA ARG A 25 32.48 -9.86 13.76
C ARG A 25 31.36 -9.60 12.75
N GLN A 26 30.18 -9.25 13.25
CA GLN A 26 29.15 -8.66 12.41
C GLN A 26 29.75 -7.36 11.87
N THR A 27 30.18 -7.38 10.62
CA THR A 27 30.37 -6.16 9.86
C THR A 27 29.02 -5.47 9.82
N THR A 28 28.89 -4.34 10.49
CA THR A 28 27.73 -3.48 10.36
C THR A 28 27.53 -3.22 8.86
N PRO A 29 26.43 -3.70 8.25
CA PRO A 29 26.18 -3.38 6.86
C PRO A 29 26.07 -1.86 6.77
N GLU A 30 26.70 -1.32 5.74
CA GLU A 30 26.57 0.06 5.32
C GLU A 30 25.09 0.47 5.37
N VAL A 31 24.80 1.67 5.91
CA VAL A 31 23.45 2.18 6.18
C VAL A 31 22.72 2.40 4.86
N PHE A 32 22.30 1.31 4.24
CA PHE A 32 21.80 1.27 2.87
C PHE A 32 20.30 1.16 2.91
N ASP A 33 19.60 2.25 3.21
CA ASP A 33 18.14 2.33 3.13
C ASP A 33 17.42 1.10 3.72
N ALA A 34 18.07 0.40 4.67
CA ALA A 34 17.77 -1.01 4.91
C ALA A 34 16.38 -1.10 5.54
N GLU A 35 16.06 -0.09 6.33
CA GLU A 35 14.75 0.16 6.91
C GLU A 35 13.68 0.49 5.85
N VAL A 36 14.00 1.26 4.81
CA VAL A 36 13.07 1.56 3.70
C VAL A 36 12.82 0.32 2.87
N SER A 37 13.87 -0.40 2.46
CA SER A 37 13.75 -1.67 1.72
C SER A 37 13.07 -2.76 2.55
N PHE A 38 13.34 -2.84 3.86
CA PHE A 38 12.70 -3.78 4.78
C PHE A 38 11.21 -3.47 4.94
N LYS A 39 10.84 -2.21 5.22
CA LYS A 39 9.43 -1.78 5.30
C LYS A 39 8.71 -1.94 3.97
N ARG A 40 9.37 -1.68 2.84
CA ARG A 40 8.80 -1.88 1.51
C ARG A 40 8.56 -3.36 1.21
N THR A 41 9.52 -4.22 1.55
CA THR A 41 9.37 -5.69 1.42
C THR A 41 8.17 -6.19 2.21
N ILE A 42 7.94 -5.67 3.42
CA ILE A 42 6.77 -5.99 4.24
C ILE A 42 5.46 -5.58 3.54
N ILE A 43 5.41 -4.37 2.98
CA ILE A 43 4.22 -3.84 2.30
C ILE A 43 3.94 -4.61 1.01
N ASP A 44 4.96 -4.79 0.16
CA ASP A 44 4.85 -5.41 -1.16
C ASP A 44 4.45 -6.90 -1.05
N ASN A 45 4.98 -7.60 -0.05
CA ASN A 45 4.66 -9.01 0.20
C ASN A 45 3.48 -9.19 1.17
N ASN A 46 2.86 -8.11 1.64
CA ASN A 46 1.69 -8.15 2.51
C ASN A 46 1.88 -9.02 3.78
N LEU A 47 3.08 -9.04 4.35
CA LEU A 47 3.49 -10.04 5.37
C LEU A 47 2.68 -10.00 6.68
N PHE A 48 1.98 -8.90 6.97
CA PHE A 48 1.17 -8.74 8.19
C PHE A 48 -0.34 -8.71 7.93
N ARG A 49 -0.80 -9.05 6.71
CA ARG A 49 -2.24 -9.12 6.44
C ARG A 49 -2.79 -10.47 6.93
N PRO A 50 -3.94 -10.48 7.63
CA PRO A 50 -4.55 -11.73 8.03
C PRO A 50 -4.96 -12.55 6.80
N LEU A 51 -4.96 -13.88 6.93
CA LEU A 51 -5.45 -14.77 5.89
C LEU A 51 -6.90 -14.41 5.55
N GLY A 52 -7.19 -14.26 4.25
CA GLY A 52 -8.51 -13.82 3.77
C GLY A 52 -8.72 -12.29 3.75
N TRP A 53 -7.69 -11.49 4.09
CA TRP A 53 -7.78 -10.04 3.91
C TRP A 53 -8.00 -9.69 2.44
N THR A 54 -9.12 -9.02 2.17
CA THR A 54 -9.43 -8.47 0.85
C THR A 54 -9.18 -6.96 0.89
N PRO A 55 -8.47 -6.39 -0.10
CA PRO A 55 -8.29 -4.95 -0.16
C PRO A 55 -9.61 -4.21 -0.13
N PRO A 56 -9.69 -3.06 0.58
CA PRO A 56 -10.81 -2.16 0.42
C PRO A 56 -10.98 -1.86 -1.07
N ARG A 57 -12.19 -2.10 -1.58
CA ARG A 57 -12.48 -1.73 -2.97
C ARG A 57 -12.39 -0.20 -3.08
N PRO A 58 -11.88 0.34 -4.19
CA PRO A 58 -11.80 1.78 -4.35
C PRO A 58 -13.19 2.39 -4.17
N THR A 59 -13.28 3.42 -3.33
CA THR A 59 -14.54 4.11 -2.99
C THR A 59 -15.18 4.76 -4.21
N GLU A 60 -14.37 5.10 -5.22
CA GLU A 60 -14.86 5.75 -6.43
C GLU A 60 -15.67 4.77 -7.29
N SER A 61 -16.96 5.05 -7.43
CA SER A 61 -17.88 4.25 -8.24
C SER A 61 -17.48 4.20 -9.73
N TYR A 62 -16.78 5.24 -10.20
CA TYR A 62 -16.34 5.40 -11.58
C TYR A 62 -14.87 5.78 -11.64
N ARG A 63 -14.17 5.26 -12.64
CA ARG A 63 -12.81 5.68 -13.01
C ARG A 63 -12.77 6.23 -14.43
N LEU A 64 -11.91 7.21 -14.66
CA LEU A 64 -11.66 7.75 -16.00
C LEU A 64 -10.68 6.86 -16.75
N ILE A 65 -11.07 6.38 -17.93
CA ILE A 65 -10.22 5.58 -18.83
C ILE A 65 -9.63 6.45 -19.94
N GLY A 66 -10.35 7.50 -20.34
CA GLY A 66 -9.84 8.43 -21.33
C GLY A 66 -10.84 9.51 -21.72
N THR A 67 -10.34 10.49 -22.46
CA THR A 67 -11.12 11.62 -22.98
C THR A 67 -10.83 11.77 -24.47
N ILE A 68 -11.88 11.90 -25.28
CA ILE A 68 -11.80 12.21 -26.70
C ILE A 68 -12.13 13.69 -26.84
N LEU A 69 -11.10 14.49 -27.14
CA LEU A 69 -11.28 15.93 -27.31
C LEU A 69 -11.67 16.26 -28.77
N PRO A 70 -12.49 17.30 -28.99
CA PRO A 70 -12.78 17.83 -30.31
C PRO A 70 -11.51 18.12 -31.10
N ARG A 71 -11.47 17.67 -32.35
CA ARG A 71 -10.51 18.19 -33.36
C ARG A 71 -11.13 19.28 -34.25
N SER A 72 -12.45 19.42 -34.21
CA SER A 72 -13.22 20.42 -34.95
C SER A 72 -14.42 20.86 -34.10
N ALA A 73 -15.01 22.01 -34.43
CA ALA A 73 -16.17 22.55 -33.71
C ALA A 73 -17.41 21.63 -33.74
N ASN A 74 -17.47 20.68 -34.69
CA ASN A 74 -18.64 19.82 -34.90
C ASN A 74 -18.60 18.52 -34.09
N THR A 75 -17.51 18.23 -33.37
CA THR A 75 -17.40 16.98 -32.59
C THR A 75 -17.41 17.30 -31.09
N PRO A 76 -18.49 17.01 -30.34
CA PRO A 76 -18.49 17.28 -28.90
C PRO A 76 -17.44 16.43 -28.17
N PRO A 77 -16.83 16.95 -27.09
CA PRO A 77 -15.93 16.17 -26.26
C PRO A 77 -16.65 14.96 -25.67
N LYS A 78 -15.95 13.83 -25.61
CA LYS A 78 -16.45 12.60 -25.00
C LYS A 78 -15.52 12.13 -23.89
N ALA A 79 -16.08 11.52 -22.87
CA ALA A 79 -15.37 10.85 -21.81
C ALA A 79 -15.67 9.36 -21.82
N ILE A 80 -14.67 8.54 -21.54
CA ILE A 80 -14.77 7.10 -21.39
C ILE A 80 -14.60 6.78 -19.92
N LEU A 81 -15.68 6.36 -19.28
CA LEU A 81 -15.74 6.04 -17.86
C LEU A 81 -15.95 4.54 -17.67
N GLN A 82 -15.43 3.98 -16.59
CA GLN A 82 -15.69 2.59 -16.24
C GLN A 82 -16.16 2.48 -14.80
N THR A 83 -17.14 1.61 -14.54
CA THR A 83 -17.53 1.28 -13.17
C THR A 83 -16.42 0.48 -12.49
N THR A 84 -16.07 0.88 -11.27
CA THR A 84 -15.03 0.20 -10.50
C THR A 84 -15.51 -1.17 -10.00
N ALA A 85 -16.81 -1.34 -9.78
CA ALA A 85 -17.39 -2.57 -9.26
C ALA A 85 -17.93 -3.54 -10.34
N GLY A 86 -18.33 -3.04 -11.51
CA GLY A 86 -19.10 -3.81 -12.50
C GLY A 86 -18.46 -3.94 -13.87
N HIS A 87 -17.23 -3.45 -14.06
CA HIS A 87 -16.49 -3.43 -15.34
C HIS A 87 -17.21 -2.78 -16.53
N GLN A 88 -18.37 -2.17 -16.32
CA GLN A 88 -19.18 -1.54 -17.36
C GLN A 88 -18.54 -0.23 -17.81
N THR A 89 -18.43 -0.05 -19.12
CA THR A 89 -17.84 1.15 -19.74
C THR A 89 -18.94 2.04 -20.33
N TYR A 90 -18.84 3.33 -20.08
CA TYR A 90 -19.73 4.36 -20.62
C TYR A 90 -18.93 5.33 -21.48
N ILE A 91 -19.49 5.68 -22.64
CA ILE A 91 -19.00 6.76 -23.49
C ILE A 91 -20.03 7.88 -23.38
N VAL A 92 -19.64 8.99 -22.74
CA VAL A 92 -20.55 10.06 -22.35
C VAL A 92 -20.10 11.40 -22.88
N THR A 93 -21.06 12.28 -23.15
CA THR A 93 -20.85 13.67 -23.52
C THR A 93 -21.18 14.60 -22.36
N LEU A 94 -20.89 15.89 -22.52
CA LEU A 94 -21.27 16.89 -21.53
C LEU A 94 -22.80 16.90 -21.34
N GLY A 95 -23.26 16.94 -20.09
CA GLY A 95 -24.67 16.91 -19.72
C GLY A 95 -25.31 15.51 -19.65
N SER A 96 -24.61 14.45 -20.09
CA SER A 96 -25.14 13.08 -20.03
C SER A 96 -25.22 12.58 -18.58
N ASN A 97 -26.30 11.85 -18.28
CA ASN A 97 -26.47 11.13 -17.02
C ASN A 97 -25.85 9.74 -17.14
N ILE A 98 -24.95 9.41 -16.22
CA ILE A 98 -24.33 8.07 -16.11
C ILE A 98 -25.21 7.16 -15.25
N ASP A 99 -25.88 7.76 -14.27
CA ASP A 99 -26.78 7.11 -13.31
C ASP A 99 -27.88 8.12 -12.91
N ALA A 100 -28.90 7.67 -12.17
CA ALA A 100 -30.04 8.49 -11.77
C ALA A 100 -29.64 9.82 -11.09
N ASN A 101 -28.51 9.81 -10.37
CA ASN A 101 -28.04 10.96 -9.59
C ASN A 101 -26.68 11.50 -10.05
N THR A 102 -26.10 10.99 -11.14
CA THR A 102 -24.74 11.36 -11.58
C THR A 102 -24.73 11.90 -13.00
N GLN A 103 -24.27 13.13 -13.16
CA GLN A 103 -24.20 13.83 -14.45
C GLN A 103 -22.77 14.29 -14.77
N VAL A 104 -22.41 14.29 -16.05
CA VAL A 104 -21.16 14.88 -16.54
C VAL A 104 -21.31 16.39 -16.69
N VAL A 105 -20.52 17.16 -15.94
CA VAL A 105 -20.55 18.62 -15.96
C VAL A 105 -19.39 19.21 -16.76
N GLY A 106 -18.24 18.52 -16.79
CA GLY A 106 -17.06 19.00 -17.50
C GLY A 106 -16.24 17.86 -18.07
N ILE A 107 -15.71 18.06 -19.28
CA ILE A 107 -14.77 17.14 -19.92
C ILE A 107 -13.57 17.98 -20.38
N GLN A 108 -12.38 17.64 -19.88
CA GLN A 108 -11.14 18.29 -20.26
C GLN A 108 -10.07 17.22 -20.54
N SER A 109 -8.86 17.63 -20.94
CA SER A 109 -7.78 16.68 -21.20
C SER A 109 -7.45 15.88 -19.95
N LYS A 110 -7.56 14.54 -20.02
CA LYS A 110 -7.23 13.62 -18.91
C LYS A 110 -8.03 13.82 -17.62
N GLN A 111 -9.11 14.60 -17.65
CA GLN A 111 -9.94 14.85 -16.47
C GLN A 111 -11.41 15.06 -16.83
N VAL A 112 -12.29 14.61 -15.94
CA VAL A 112 -13.74 14.71 -16.10
C VAL A 112 -14.37 15.10 -14.78
N THR A 113 -15.24 16.12 -14.80
CA THR A 113 -15.98 16.56 -13.63
C THR A 113 -17.38 15.97 -13.66
N LEU A 114 -17.72 15.23 -12.60
CA LEU A 114 -19.04 14.65 -12.38
C LEU A 114 -19.74 15.40 -11.26
N SER A 115 -21.05 15.64 -11.42
CA SER A 115 -21.93 16.06 -10.33
C SER A 115 -22.71 14.84 -9.84
N THR A 116 -22.58 14.52 -8.56
CA THR A 116 -23.37 13.48 -7.91
C THR A 116 -24.15 14.13 -6.77
N GLN A 117 -25.49 14.11 -6.85
CA GLN A 117 -26.37 14.72 -5.83
C GLN A 117 -26.03 16.20 -5.52
N GLY A 118 -25.60 16.96 -6.54
CA GLY A 118 -25.20 18.36 -6.39
C GLY A 118 -23.78 18.59 -5.89
N GLN A 119 -23.03 17.54 -5.52
CA GLN A 119 -21.60 17.64 -5.23
C GLN A 119 -20.77 17.36 -6.48
N GLN A 120 -19.81 18.23 -6.75
CA GLN A 120 -18.88 18.07 -7.87
C GLN A 120 -17.63 17.31 -7.43
N ARG A 121 -17.20 16.38 -8.27
CA ARG A 121 -15.96 15.61 -8.11
C ARG A 121 -15.24 15.51 -9.45
N THR A 122 -13.92 15.53 -9.40
CA THR A 122 -13.08 15.43 -10.60
C THR A 122 -12.40 14.08 -10.63
N LEU A 123 -12.67 13.32 -11.68
CA LEU A 123 -11.96 12.08 -11.99
C LEU A 123 -10.75 12.39 -12.84
N MET A 124 -9.58 11.97 -12.39
CA MET A 124 -8.33 12.08 -13.13
C MET A 124 -8.00 10.76 -13.82
N LEU A 125 -7.43 10.85 -15.02
CA LEU A 125 -6.90 9.68 -15.70
C LEU A 125 -5.65 9.21 -14.96
N LEU A 126 -5.76 8.08 -14.26
CA LEU A 126 -4.63 7.43 -13.61
C LEU A 126 -3.72 6.82 -14.68
N ILE A 127 -2.56 7.43 -14.89
CA ILE A 127 -1.50 6.90 -15.74
C ILE A 127 -0.48 6.26 -14.79
N GLY A 128 -0.58 4.95 -14.59
CA GLY A 128 0.43 4.16 -13.91
C GLY A 128 1.26 3.38 -14.92
N PHE A 129 2.56 3.62 -14.93
CA PHE A 129 3.59 2.81 -15.58
C PHE A 129 4.29 1.96 -14.52
#